data_AF-A0A7W7SMY4-F1
#
_entry.id   AF-A0A7W7SMY4-F1
#
_cell.length_a   1.000
_cell.length_b   1.000
_cell.length_c   1.000
_cell.angle_alpha   90.00
_cell.angle_beta   90.00
_cell.angle_gamma   90.00
#
_symmetry.space_group_name_H-M   'P 1'
#
loop_
_entity.id
_entity.type
_entity.pdbx_description
1 polymer ?
#
loop_
_entity_poly.entity_id
_entity_poly.type
_entity_poly.pdbx_seq_one_letter_code
_entity_poly.pdbx_strand_id
1 'polypeptide(L)'
;MRWETEGVTQRILDQLREQVRVSQGRNPQPSAGIIDSQSVKAADTVARDSRGYDAGKKINGRKRFIVTDTLGLLLVVMVCAANVQDRDGAKSTLLSLYLATPVRFVLADGGFAGRLVDWATRILATALHIVRKPAGQRGFTR
;
A
#
# COMPACT_ATOMS: atom_id res chain seq x y z
N MET A 1 -22.09 -5.42 -0.63
CA MET A 1 -22.48 -6.81 -0.97
C MET A 1 -22.27 -7.67 0.28
N ARG A 2 -23.11 -8.67 0.57
CA ARG A 2 -23.08 -9.42 1.84
C ARG A 2 -21.72 -10.05 2.18
N TRP A 3 -21.04 -10.58 1.17
CA TRP A 3 -19.74 -11.24 1.33
C TRP A 3 -18.63 -10.30 1.82
N GLU A 4 -18.63 -9.05 1.35
CA GLU A 4 -17.69 -8.02 1.80
C GLU A 4 -17.99 -7.61 3.24
N THR A 5 -19.27 -7.48 3.60
CA THR A 5 -19.69 -7.20 4.98
C THR A 5 -19.28 -8.34 5.93
N GLU A 6 -19.30 -9.59 5.46
CA GLU A 6 -18.89 -10.79 6.22
C GLU A 6 -17.39 -11.12 6.09
N GLY A 7 -16.61 -10.28 5.41
CA GLY A 7 -15.15 -10.45 5.23
C GLY A 7 -14.74 -11.74 4.51
N VAL A 8 -15.63 -12.34 3.71
CA VAL A 8 -15.38 -13.64 3.05
C VAL A 8 -14.20 -13.54 2.08
N THR A 9 -14.19 -12.50 1.24
CA THR A 9 -13.13 -12.27 0.25
C THR A 9 -11.76 -12.12 0.91
N GLN A 10 -11.70 -11.40 2.04
CA GLN A 10 -10.46 -11.22 2.80
C GLN A 10 -9.93 -12.55 3.34
N ARG A 11 -10.80 -13.38 3.94
CA ARG A 11 -10.42 -14.70 4.43
C ARG A 11 -9.90 -15.62 3.34
N ILE A 12 -10.53 -15.61 2.16
CA ILE A 12 -10.06 -16.38 1.00
C ILE A 12 -8.68 -15.89 0.56
N LEU A 13 -8.49 -14.57 0.45
CA LEU A 13 -7.21 -13.99 0.05
C LEU A 13 -6.10 -14.34 1.04
N ASP A 14 -6.37 -14.27 2.35
CA ASP A 14 -5.40 -14.60 3.39
C ASP A 14 -4.99 -16.07 3.32
N GLN A 15 -5.94 -16.99 3.16
CA GLN A 15 -5.66 -18.42 3.02
C GLN A 15 -4.86 -18.75 1.76
N LEU A 16 -5.25 -18.18 0.61
CA LEU A 16 -4.51 -18.39 -0.64
C LEU A 16 -3.10 -17.81 -0.57
N ARG A 17 -2.92 -16.64 0.06
CA ARG A 17 -1.61 -16.03 0.29
C ARG A 17 -0.72 -16.95 1.12
N GLU A 18 -1.23 -17.47 2.24
CA GLU A 18 -0.48 -18.40 3.10
C GLU A 18 -0.04 -19.65 2.33
N GLN A 19 -0.92 -20.25 1.53
CA GLN A 19 -0.60 -21.42 0.71
C GLN A 19 0.49 -21.13 -0.33
N VAL A 20 0.40 -19.99 -1.03
CA VAL A 20 1.43 -19.58 -2.00
C VAL A 20 2.76 -19.31 -1.30
N ARG A 21 2.75 -18.72 -0.10
CA ARG A 21 4.00 -18.48 0.64
C ARG A 21 4.66 -19.79 1.06
N VAL A 22 3.89 -20.74 1.58
CA VAL A 22 4.41 -22.06 1.96
C VAL A 22 4.96 -22.80 0.74
N SER A 23 4.27 -22.78 -0.41
CA SER A 23 4.75 -23.44 -1.63
C SER A 23 6.05 -22.82 -2.18
N GLN A 24 6.31 -21.54 -1.87
CA GLN A 24 7.57 -20.85 -2.18
C GLN A 24 8.63 -21.00 -1.07
N GLY A 25 8.43 -21.90 -0.10
CA GLY A 25 9.36 -22.15 1.01
C GLY A 25 9.48 -20.98 1.99
N ARG A 26 8.46 -20.12 2.08
CA ARG A 26 8.42 -18.97 3.00
C ARG A 26 7.48 -19.24 4.18
N ASN A 27 7.66 -18.47 5.26
CA ASN A 27 6.73 -18.44 6.38
C ASN A 27 5.32 -18.02 5.88
N PRO A 28 4.22 -18.70 6.27
CA PRO A 28 2.86 -18.32 5.90
C PRO A 28 2.55 -16.84 6.13
N GLN A 29 3.03 -16.28 7.24
CA GLN A 29 2.89 -14.86 7.55
C GLN A 29 4.13 -14.08 7.08
N PRO A 30 3.96 -12.95 6.37
CA PRO A 30 5.07 -12.11 5.96
C PRO A 30 5.63 -11.30 7.14
N SER A 31 6.95 -11.10 7.13
CA SER A 31 7.64 -10.22 8.08
C SER A 31 7.90 -8.81 7.52
N ALA A 32 7.87 -8.66 6.19
CA ALA A 32 8.14 -7.41 5.49
C ALA A 32 7.08 -7.11 4.43
N GLY A 33 6.77 -5.83 4.27
CA GLY A 33 5.88 -5.31 3.24
C GLY A 33 6.56 -4.26 2.34
N ILE A 34 5.98 -4.01 1.17
CA ILE A 34 6.37 -2.97 0.23
C ILE A 34 5.14 -2.11 -0.04
N ILE A 35 5.22 -0.80 0.21
CA ILE A 35 4.12 0.14 -0.03
C ILE A 35 4.41 1.02 -1.24
N ASP A 36 3.40 1.19 -2.09
CA ASP A 36 3.40 2.16 -3.18
C ASP A 36 2.02 2.81 -3.33
N SER A 37 1.98 3.96 -4.02
CA SER A 37 0.75 4.66 -4.33
C SER A 37 0.61 4.95 -5.82
N GLN A 38 -0.62 4.88 -6.33
CA GLN A 38 -0.89 5.14 -7.74
C GLN A 38 -2.22 5.88 -7.92
N SER A 39 -2.17 7.03 -8.57
CA SER A 39 -3.34 7.75 -9.08
C SER A 39 -3.78 7.15 -10.42
N VAL A 40 -5.06 6.82 -10.55
CA VAL A 40 -5.69 6.25 -11.74
C VAL A 40 -6.85 7.14 -12.18
N LYS A 41 -6.94 7.41 -13.48
CA LYS A 41 -8.04 8.21 -14.06
C LYS A 41 -9.37 7.52 -13.79
N ALA A 42 -10.33 8.27 -13.25
CA ALA A 42 -11.67 7.76 -13.04
C ALA A 42 -12.45 7.71 -14.36
N ALA A 43 -13.25 6.66 -14.55
CA ALA A 43 -14.27 6.62 -15.58
C ALA A 43 -15.37 7.66 -15.29
N ASP A 44 -16.15 8.02 -16.32
CA ASP A 44 -17.23 9.01 -16.18
C ASP A 44 -18.35 8.55 -15.24
N THR A 45 -18.48 7.24 -15.04
CA THR A 45 -19.43 6.61 -14.11
C THR A 45 -19.01 6.72 -12.64
N VAL A 46 -17.78 7.11 -12.34
CA VAL A 46 -17.31 7.28 -10.96
C VAL A 46 -17.85 8.60 -10.39
N ALA A 47 -18.58 8.49 -9.28
CA ALA A 47 -19.19 9.62 -8.61
C ALA A 47 -18.15 10.69 -8.21
N ARG A 48 -18.52 11.97 -8.40
CA ARG A 48 -17.63 13.13 -8.21
C ARG A 48 -17.08 13.26 -6.79
N ASP A 49 -17.87 12.89 -5.79
CA ASP A 49 -17.51 12.86 -4.37
C ASP A 49 -16.42 11.83 -4.04
N SER A 50 -16.28 10.79 -4.85
CA SER A 50 -15.32 9.69 -4.66
C SER A 50 -14.05 9.81 -5.52
N ARG A 51 -13.86 10.92 -6.23
CA ARG A 51 -12.66 11.21 -7.05
C ARG A 51 -12.11 12.61 -6.77
N GLY A 52 -10.86 12.84 -7.11
CA GLY A 52 -10.18 14.12 -6.91
C GLY A 52 -9.11 14.37 -7.95
N TYR A 53 -8.58 15.59 -8.01
CA TYR A 53 -7.54 15.97 -8.96
C TYR A 53 -6.15 15.93 -8.31
N ASP A 54 -5.31 15.04 -8.82
CA ASP A 54 -3.88 15.00 -8.52
C ASP A 54 -3.16 15.96 -9.48
N ALA A 55 -2.76 17.14 -8.98
CA ALA A 55 -2.08 18.14 -9.80
C ALA A 55 -0.69 17.69 -10.26
N GLY A 56 0.01 16.88 -9.46
CA GLY A 56 1.35 16.37 -9.80
C GLY A 56 1.32 15.38 -10.96
N LYS A 57 0.25 14.58 -11.05
CA LYS A 57 0.03 13.62 -12.14
C LYS A 57 -0.91 14.13 -13.23
N LYS A 58 -1.58 15.27 -12.99
CA LYS A 58 -2.68 15.81 -13.82
C LYS A 58 -3.81 14.80 -14.03
N ILE A 59 -4.14 14.02 -13.00
CA ILE A 59 -5.16 12.97 -13.05
C ILE A 59 -6.37 13.38 -12.23
N ASN A 60 -7.55 13.40 -12.85
CA ASN A 60 -8.82 13.38 -12.13
C ASN A 60 -9.25 11.93 -11.91
N GLY A 61 -9.19 11.45 -10.67
CA GLY A 61 -9.60 10.09 -10.38
C GLY A 61 -9.40 9.66 -8.94
N ARG A 62 -9.02 8.39 -8.76
CA ARG A 62 -8.78 7.79 -7.45
C ARG A 62 -7.31 7.45 -7.29
N LYS A 63 -6.83 7.49 -6.06
CA LYS A 63 -5.49 7.05 -5.69
C LYS A 63 -5.61 5.79 -4.84
N ARG A 64 -4.83 4.78 -5.19
CA ARG A 64 -4.71 3.54 -4.43
C ARG A 64 -3.36 3.47 -3.75
N PHE A 65 -3.35 3.08 -2.49
CA PHE A 65 -2.16 2.69 -1.74
C PHE A 65 -2.23 1.19 -1.58
N ILE A 66 -1.18 0.50 -2.00
CA ILE A 66 -1.10 -0.95 -1.98
C ILE A 66 0.10 -1.34 -1.13
N VAL A 67 -0.10 -2.29 -0.23
CA VAL A 67 0.98 -3.00 0.44
C VAL A 67 0.98 -4.44 -0.05
N THR A 68 2.12 -4.88 -0.59
CA THR A 68 2.39 -6.30 -0.88
C THR A 68 3.44 -6.85 0.07
N ASP A 69 3.55 -8.16 0.17
CA ASP A 69 4.74 -8.79 0.73
C ASP A 69 5.91 -8.83 -0.28
N THR A 70 7.00 -9.47 0.09
CA THR A 70 8.20 -9.64 -0.75
C THR A 70 8.03 -10.60 -1.93
N LEU A 71 6.93 -11.35 -2.01
CA LEU A 71 6.56 -12.18 -3.16
C LEU A 71 5.58 -11.45 -4.10
N GLY A 72 5.17 -10.22 -3.76
CA GLY A 72 4.18 -9.44 -4.51
C GLY A 72 2.72 -9.79 -4.17
N LEU A 73 2.48 -10.53 -3.08
CA LEU A 73 1.12 -10.91 -2.66
C LEU A 73 0.48 -9.78 -1.87
N LEU A 74 -0.79 -9.48 -2.15
CA LEU A 74 -1.53 -8.37 -1.54
C LEU A 74 -1.73 -8.58 -0.02
N LEU A 75 -1.43 -7.53 0.75
CA LEU A 75 -1.69 -7.47 2.20
C LEU A 75 -2.80 -6.48 2.51
N VAL A 76 -2.69 -5.26 1.98
CA VAL A 76 -3.65 -4.17 2.21
C VAL A 76 -3.81 -3.35 0.95
N VAL A 77 -5.04 -2.96 0.64
CA VAL A 77 -5.36 -1.96 -0.39
C VAL A 77 -6.24 -0.89 0.24
N MET A 78 -5.83 0.37 0.11
CA MET A 78 -6.66 1.52 0.47
C MET A 78 -6.86 2.39 -0.76
N VAL A 79 -8.11 2.79 -1.01
CA VAL A 79 -8.48 3.64 -2.15
C VAL A 79 -9.12 4.91 -1.64
N CYS A 80 -8.67 6.05 -2.17
CA CYS A 80 -9.16 7.37 -1.83
C CYS A 80 -9.25 8.25 -3.08
N ALA A 81 -9.74 9.48 -2.95
CA ALA A 81 -9.72 10.47 -4.03
C ALA A 81 -8.27 10.84 -4.40
N ALA A 82 -7.98 11.11 -5.68
CA ALA A 82 -6.59 11.28 -6.11
C ALA A 82 -5.90 12.56 -5.60
N ASN A 83 -6.66 13.54 -5.09
CA ASN A 83 -6.11 14.72 -4.43
C ASN A 83 -5.61 14.45 -3.00
N VAL A 84 -5.84 13.26 -2.44
CA VAL A 84 -5.27 12.87 -1.15
C VAL A 84 -3.75 12.78 -1.27
N GLN A 85 -3.06 13.40 -0.32
CA GLN A 85 -1.60 13.44 -0.30
C GLN A 85 -1.04 12.09 0.14
N ASP A 86 0.12 11.73 -0.42
CA ASP A 86 0.73 10.41 -0.19
C ASP A 86 0.98 10.14 1.30
N ARG A 87 1.39 11.16 2.06
CA ARG A 87 1.55 11.08 3.51
C ARG A 87 0.27 10.71 4.27
N ASP A 88 -0.87 11.27 3.88
CA ASP A 88 -2.13 11.09 4.61
C ASP A 88 -2.74 9.74 4.26
N GLY A 89 -2.67 9.38 2.97
CA GLY A 89 -3.07 8.05 2.53
C GLY A 89 -2.20 6.96 3.17
N ALA A 90 -0.88 7.13 3.14
CA ALA A 90 0.05 6.14 3.70
C ALA A 90 -0.15 5.89 5.19
N LYS A 91 -0.50 6.92 6.00
CA LYS A 91 -0.81 6.73 7.43
C LYS A 91 -1.95 5.74 7.63
N SER A 92 -3.06 5.96 6.92
CA SER A 92 -4.23 5.07 7.00
C SER A 92 -3.88 3.66 6.51
N THR A 93 -3.13 3.55 5.40
CA THR A 93 -2.69 2.25 4.88
C THR A 93 -1.79 1.49 5.86
N LEU A 94 -0.82 2.17 6.49
CA LEU A 94 0.09 1.56 7.46
C LEU A 94 -0.64 1.15 8.75
N LEU A 95 -1.64 1.92 9.18
CA LEU A 95 -2.50 1.54 10.30
C LEU A 95 -3.31 0.28 9.96
N SER A 96 -3.92 0.21 8.77
CA SER A 96 -4.62 -0.99 8.32
C SER A 96 -3.68 -2.20 8.26
N LEU A 97 -2.44 -2.04 7.78
CA LEU A 97 -1.43 -3.09 7.75
C LEU A 97 -1.08 -3.57 9.17
N TYR A 98 -0.92 -2.65 10.12
CA TYR A 98 -0.63 -2.94 11.52
C TYR A 98 -1.73 -3.80 12.16
N LEU A 99 -3.00 -3.49 11.86
CA LEU A 99 -4.17 -4.17 12.40
C LEU A 99 -4.42 -5.54 11.73
N ALA A 100 -4.09 -5.66 10.45
CA ALA A 100 -4.40 -6.86 9.67
C ALA A 100 -3.27 -7.90 9.64
N THR A 101 -2.02 -7.51 9.93
CA THR A 101 -0.85 -8.38 9.72
C THR A 101 0.22 -8.20 10.81
N PRO A 102 1.12 -9.17 10.99
CA PRO A 102 2.27 -9.02 11.88
C PRO A 102 3.42 -8.20 11.28
N VAL A 103 3.28 -7.65 10.07
CA VAL A 103 4.35 -6.90 9.39
C VAL A 103 4.69 -5.62 10.16
N ARG A 104 5.96 -5.47 10.53
CA ARG A 104 6.49 -4.24 11.19
C ARG A 104 7.71 -3.65 10.47
N PHE A 105 8.06 -4.19 9.30
CA PHE A 105 9.09 -3.64 8.43
C PHE A 105 8.48 -3.38 7.04
N VAL A 106 8.50 -2.13 6.58
CA VAL A 106 7.88 -1.72 5.32
C VAL A 106 8.88 -0.94 4.48
N LEU A 107 9.06 -1.34 3.23
CA LEU A 107 9.87 -0.65 2.22
C LEU A 107 8.98 0.34 1.46
N ALA A 108 9.49 1.53 1.21
CA ALA A 108 8.83 2.56 0.40
C ALA A 108 9.84 3.36 -0.43
N ASP A 109 9.38 4.03 -1.48
CA ASP A 109 10.23 4.93 -2.25
C ASP A 109 10.38 6.31 -1.60
N GLY A 110 11.14 7.21 -2.26
CA GLY A 110 11.39 8.56 -1.76
C GLY A 110 10.14 9.44 -1.56
N GLY A 111 9.01 9.10 -2.19
CA GLY A 111 7.74 9.85 -2.03
C GLY A 111 7.14 9.73 -0.63
N PHE A 112 7.51 8.68 0.11
CA PHE A 112 7.02 8.41 1.48
C PHE A 112 7.96 8.93 2.58
N ALA A 113 9.03 9.64 2.20
CA ALA A 113 10.01 10.16 3.16
C ALA A 113 9.45 11.30 4.05
N GLY A 114 10.24 11.68 5.06
CA GLY A 114 9.92 12.78 5.97
C GLY A 114 9.11 12.34 7.19
N ARG A 115 8.17 13.19 7.65
CA ARG A 115 7.45 13.00 8.93
C ARG A 115 6.66 11.69 9.04
N LEU A 116 6.35 11.06 7.91
CA LEU A 116 5.67 9.76 7.90
C LEU A 116 6.53 8.66 8.53
N VAL A 117 7.85 8.68 8.28
CA VAL A 117 8.80 7.69 8.82
C VAL A 117 8.81 7.72 10.35
N ASP A 118 8.98 8.92 10.92
CA ASP A 118 8.97 9.11 12.38
C ASP A 118 7.63 8.70 13.00
N TRP A 119 6.52 9.04 12.34
CA TRP A 119 5.19 8.68 12.79
C TRP A 119 5.00 7.15 12.79
N ALA A 120 5.39 6.45 11.72
CA ALA A 120 5.24 5.01 11.62
C ALA A 120 6.02 4.29 12.73
N THR A 121 7.25 4.74 12.99
CA THR A 121 8.09 4.16 14.05
C THR A 121 7.55 4.46 15.45
N ARG A 122 7.15 5.70 15.73
CA ARG A 122 6.70 6.10 17.08
C ARG A 122 5.31 5.62 17.45
N ILE A 123 4.39 5.57 16.48
CA ILE A 123 2.97 5.30 16.75
C ILE A 123 2.61 3.84 16.45
N LEU A 124 3.15 3.26 15.39
CA LEU A 124 2.81 1.89 14.97
C LEU A 124 3.89 0.86 15.32
N ALA A 125 5.02 1.29 15.89
CA ALA A 125 6.21 0.45 16.04
C ALA A 125 6.61 -0.23 14.71
N THR A 126 6.40 0.46 13.58
CA THR A 126 6.68 -0.03 12.23
C THR A 126 7.86 0.75 11.65
N ALA A 127 8.90 0.03 11.25
CA ALA A 127 10.04 0.58 10.54
C ALA A 127 9.65 0.84 9.07
N LEU A 128 9.53 2.11 8.68
CA LEU A 128 9.32 2.52 7.29
C LEU A 128 10.68 2.86 6.66
N HIS A 129 11.23 1.91 5.91
CA HIS A 129 12.53 2.05 5.27
C HIS A 129 12.40 2.66 3.87
N ILE A 130 13.00 3.84 3.68
CA ILE A 130 12.98 4.55 2.40
C ILE A 130 14.11 4.04 1.50
N VAL A 131 13.74 3.33 0.43
CA VAL A 131 14.67 2.86 -0.60
C VAL A 131 15.02 4.03 -1.51
N ARG A 132 16.30 4.43 -1.48
CA ARG A 132 16.83 5.49 -2.34
C ARG A 132 17.31 4.88 -3.65
N LYS A 133 17.12 5.62 -4.74
CA LYS A 133 17.75 5.28 -6.02
C LYS A 133 19.28 5.43 -5.89
N PRO A 134 20.07 4.50 -6.44
CA PRO A 134 21.52 4.65 -6.60
C PRO A 134 21.89 6.01 -7.19
N ALA A 135 22.94 6.63 -6.65
CA ALA A 135 23.45 7.90 -7.15
C ALA A 135 23.82 7.78 -8.64
N GLY A 136 23.30 8.67 -9.48
CA GLY A 136 23.56 8.69 -10.93
C GLY A 136 22.58 7.86 -11.78
N GLN A 137 21.64 7.12 -11.19
CA GLN A 137 20.67 6.35 -11.96
C GLN A 137 19.59 7.25 -12.60
N ARG A 138 19.56 7.28 -13.94
CA ARG A 138 18.46 7.83 -14.73
C ARG A 138 17.58 6.69 -15.24
N GLY A 139 16.29 6.71 -14.90
CA GLY A 139 15.31 5.70 -15.35
C GLY A 139 15.36 4.37 -14.58
N PHE A 140 14.56 3.40 -15.02
CA PHE A 140 14.54 2.04 -14.46
C PHE A 140 15.68 1.21 -15.08
N THR A 141 16.48 0.55 -14.25
CA THR A 141 17.46 -0.46 -14.70
C THR A 141 16.76 -1.81 -14.84
N ARG A 142 17.09 -2.54 -15.92
CA ARG A 142 16.69 -3.94 -16.10
C ARG A 142 17.50 -4.84 -15.18
#